data_AF-A0A1Y5IG73-F1
#
_entry.id   AF-A0A1Y5IG73-F1
#
_cell.length_a   1.000
_cell.length_b   1.000
_cell.length_c   1.000
_cell.angle_alpha   90.00
_cell.angle_beta   90.00
_cell.angle_gamma   90.00
#
_symmetry.space_group_name_H-M   'P 1'
#
loop_
_entity.id
_entity.type
_entity.pdbx_description
1 polymer ?
#
loop_
_entity_poly.entity_id
_entity_poly.type
_entity_poly.pdbx_seq_one_letter_code
_entity_poly.pdbx_strand_id
1 'polypeptide(L)'
;MLGAVLASEGCERRDNAAAFECVRNAMTPTPKRALERATRVAYEELFKIVDAVAPVIFNAKQRRKVEVWRTYALGANALHTDDSYAFSKAVRAIQDKVEALDAYVDEERIDVDAEIEVPPAPEDASEEDARAMAEAFVAAVKAERAAEIEARAVEDEQRVAYIDCLEVAASLYHRPWAQTTIDMMANFFHERREKFSPSSREDVVKIWDDLRKKKIARKAGGGDGGDMTQYERDAARAASTKVSARGAVGSERLNDGRGEACAKML
;
A
#
# COMPACT_ATOMS: atom_id res chain seq x y z
N MET A 1 20.21 14.56 -2.37
CA MET A 1 21.60 14.21 -1.97
C MET A 1 21.79 12.71 -1.76
N LEU A 2 20.95 12.01 -0.99
CA LEU A 2 21.12 10.55 -0.76
C LEU A 2 21.13 9.70 -2.05
N GLY A 3 20.18 9.91 -2.96
CA GLY A 3 20.15 9.18 -4.24
C GLY A 3 21.42 9.36 -5.08
N ALA A 4 22.02 10.55 -5.05
CA ALA A 4 23.26 10.83 -5.78
C ALA A 4 24.48 10.11 -5.17
N VAL A 5 24.49 9.91 -3.85
CA VAL A 5 25.54 9.14 -3.16
C VAL A 5 25.45 7.67 -3.53
N LEU A 6 24.23 7.11 -3.51
CA LEU A 6 23.98 5.70 -3.86
C LEU A 6 24.22 5.41 -5.36
N ALA A 7 23.95 6.37 -6.24
CA ALA A 7 24.14 6.22 -7.69
C ALA A 7 25.57 6.51 -8.18
N SER A 8 26.50 6.88 -7.29
CA SER A 8 27.88 7.16 -7.69
C SER A 8 28.61 5.88 -8.10
N GLU A 9 29.47 5.94 -9.13
CA GLU A 9 30.22 4.80 -9.71
C GLU A 9 31.13 4.06 -8.70
N GLY A 10 31.24 4.56 -7.46
CA GLY A 10 32.07 3.99 -6.39
C GLY A 10 31.31 3.27 -5.28
N CYS A 11 29.97 3.12 -5.35
CA CYS A 11 29.22 2.42 -4.29
C CYS A 11 29.46 0.90 -4.40
N GLU A 12 30.41 0.40 -3.62
CA GLU A 12 30.84 -1.00 -3.61
C GLU A 12 30.23 -1.76 -2.42
N ARG A 13 30.41 -3.09 -2.39
CA ARG A 13 29.94 -3.93 -1.28
C ARG A 13 30.54 -3.53 0.09
N ARG A 14 31.71 -2.89 0.11
CA ARG A 14 32.32 -2.34 1.35
C ARG A 14 31.48 -1.22 1.97
N ASP A 15 30.71 -0.50 1.16
CA ASP A 15 29.91 0.65 1.59
C ASP A 15 28.52 0.23 2.10
N ASN A 16 28.23 -1.08 2.15
CA ASN A 16 26.91 -1.61 2.49
C ASN A 16 26.35 -1.05 3.80
N ALA A 17 27.19 -0.88 4.83
CA ALA A 17 26.75 -0.45 6.14
C ALA A 17 26.31 1.01 6.09
N ALA A 18 27.13 1.88 5.51
CA ALA A 18 26.81 3.30 5.36
C ALA A 18 25.60 3.52 4.44
N ALA A 19 25.54 2.81 3.32
CA ALA A 19 24.42 2.88 2.39
C ALA A 19 23.11 2.43 3.05
N PHE A 20 23.13 1.30 3.74
CA PHE A 20 21.96 0.77 4.44
C PHE A 20 21.49 1.72 5.55
N GLU A 21 22.43 2.25 6.33
CA GLU A 21 22.14 3.23 7.37
C GLU A 21 21.49 4.50 6.83
N CYS A 22 21.92 4.98 5.67
CA CYS A 22 21.30 6.13 5.04
C CYS A 22 19.85 5.85 4.60
N VAL A 23 19.60 4.68 4.00
CA VAL A 23 18.23 4.26 3.64
C VAL A 23 17.38 4.07 4.89
N ARG A 24 17.95 3.46 5.95
CA ARG A 24 17.29 3.29 7.26
C ARG A 24 16.88 4.63 7.84
N ASN A 25 17.80 5.59 7.90
CA ASN A 25 17.52 6.94 8.40
C ASN A 25 16.45 7.65 7.56
N ALA A 26 16.44 7.42 6.25
CA ALA A 26 15.38 7.92 5.40
C ALA A 26 14.02 7.31 5.75
N MET A 27 13.94 6.07 6.24
CA MET A 27 12.69 5.38 6.60
C MET A 27 12.30 5.49 8.08
N THR A 28 13.18 6.00 8.95
CA THR A 28 12.92 6.25 10.39
C THR A 28 12.18 7.58 10.61
N PRO A 29 11.27 7.72 11.61
CA PRO A 29 10.84 6.69 12.57
C PRO A 29 9.77 5.75 12.02
N THR A 30 9.17 6.06 10.87
CA THR A 30 8.16 5.22 10.24
C THR A 30 8.29 5.24 8.72
N PRO A 31 8.21 4.09 8.05
CA PRO A 31 8.25 4.03 6.60
C PRO A 31 7.02 4.68 5.95
N LYS A 32 5.94 4.92 6.71
CA LYS A 32 4.73 5.63 6.24
C LYS A 32 5.01 7.05 5.73
N ARG A 33 6.13 7.65 6.12
CA ARG A 33 6.58 8.95 5.59
C ARG A 33 6.85 8.93 4.08
N ALA A 34 7.07 7.76 3.49
CA ALA A 34 7.16 7.58 2.04
C ALA A 34 5.81 7.75 1.34
N LEU A 35 4.70 7.65 2.08
CA LEU A 35 3.33 7.77 1.58
C LEU A 35 2.82 9.22 1.61
N GLU A 36 3.52 10.12 2.29
CA GLU A 36 3.15 11.52 2.39
C GLU A 36 3.18 12.20 1.02
N ARG A 37 2.16 13.01 0.71
CA ARG A 37 2.03 13.65 -0.62
C ARG A 37 3.26 14.49 -0.99
N ALA A 38 3.90 15.12 -0.01
CA ALA A 38 5.04 16.01 -0.22
C ALA A 38 6.34 15.28 -0.56
N THR A 39 6.49 14.03 -0.15
CA THR A 39 7.75 13.27 -0.22
C THR A 39 7.68 12.06 -1.13
N ARG A 40 6.48 11.59 -1.48
CA ARG A 40 6.22 10.41 -2.31
C ARG A 40 7.16 10.26 -3.50
N VAL A 41 7.21 11.28 -4.36
CA VAL A 41 8.02 11.27 -5.59
C VAL A 41 9.50 11.11 -5.27
N ALA A 42 9.99 11.78 -4.22
CA ALA A 42 11.39 11.67 -3.80
C ALA A 42 11.73 10.27 -3.25
N TYR A 43 10.79 9.62 -2.54
CA TYR A 43 10.98 8.24 -2.09
C TYR A 43 10.91 7.25 -3.26
N GLU A 44 10.03 7.45 -4.24
CA GLU A 44 9.99 6.64 -5.45
C GLU A 44 11.32 6.72 -6.23
N GLU A 45 11.86 7.92 -6.42
CA GLU A 45 13.16 8.12 -7.08
C GLU A 45 14.31 7.49 -6.29
N LEU A 46 14.32 7.68 -4.96
CA LEU A 46 15.29 7.04 -4.08
C LEU A 46 15.23 5.52 -4.22
N PHE A 47 14.04 4.92 -4.19
CA PHE A 47 13.91 3.47 -4.23
C PHE A 47 14.16 2.86 -5.62
N LYS A 48 14.00 3.62 -6.71
CA LYS A 48 14.50 3.21 -8.04
C LYS A 48 16.02 3.08 -8.05
N ILE A 49 16.73 4.00 -7.40
CA ILE A 49 18.19 3.93 -7.26
C ILE A 49 18.58 2.77 -6.34
N VAL A 50 17.88 2.62 -5.20
CA VAL A 50 18.10 1.51 -4.26
C VAL A 50 17.89 0.16 -4.95
N ASP A 51 16.84 -0.02 -5.74
CA ASP A 51 16.58 -1.26 -6.51
C ASP A 51 17.73 -1.60 -7.46
N ALA A 52 18.36 -0.59 -8.07
CA ALA A 52 19.48 -0.80 -8.99
C ALA A 52 20.76 -1.28 -8.28
N VAL A 53 21.03 -0.78 -7.06
CA VAL A 53 22.27 -1.07 -6.34
C VAL A 53 22.12 -2.22 -5.33
N ALA A 54 20.93 -2.47 -4.80
CA ALA A 54 20.66 -3.43 -3.74
C ALA A 54 21.19 -4.85 -4.02
N PRO A 55 21.10 -5.42 -5.24
CA PRO A 55 21.65 -6.74 -5.54
C PRO A 55 23.17 -6.82 -5.38
N VAL A 56 23.87 -5.71 -5.57
CA VAL A 56 25.34 -5.62 -5.56
C VAL A 56 25.86 -5.32 -4.16
N ILE A 57 25.23 -4.36 -3.48
CA ILE A 57 25.78 -3.81 -2.24
C ILE A 57 25.20 -4.45 -0.98
N PHE A 58 23.92 -4.84 -0.97
CA PHE A 58 23.26 -5.31 0.26
C PHE A 58 23.33 -6.82 0.44
N ASN A 59 23.61 -7.24 1.68
CA ASN A 59 23.52 -8.65 2.07
C ASN A 59 22.05 -9.11 2.17
N ALA A 60 21.83 -10.42 2.32
CA ALA A 60 20.49 -10.99 2.31
C ALA A 60 19.56 -10.39 3.38
N LYS A 61 20.09 -10.16 4.59
CA LYS A 61 19.37 -9.57 5.71
C LYS A 61 18.94 -8.12 5.41
N GLN A 62 19.86 -7.29 4.93
CA GLN A 62 19.57 -5.91 4.53
C GLN A 62 18.54 -5.87 3.40
N ARG A 63 18.64 -6.77 2.41
CA ARG A 63 17.68 -6.83 1.30
C ARG A 63 16.25 -7.15 1.76
N ARG A 64 16.07 -8.04 2.73
CA ARG A 64 14.73 -8.31 3.31
C ARG A 64 14.12 -7.03 3.88
N LYS A 65 14.90 -6.26 4.66
CA LYS A 65 14.43 -4.99 5.22
C LYS A 65 14.18 -3.92 4.13
N VAL A 66 15.03 -3.88 3.10
CA VAL A 66 14.83 -2.98 1.95
C VAL A 66 13.54 -3.32 1.19
N GLU A 67 13.19 -4.60 1.03
CA GLU A 67 11.93 -5.00 0.38
C GLU A 67 10.69 -4.50 1.16
N VAL A 68 10.75 -4.51 2.50
CA VAL A 68 9.70 -3.90 3.34
C VAL A 68 9.55 -2.42 2.98
N TRP A 69 10.64 -1.66 3.02
CA TRP A 69 10.60 -0.24 2.71
C TRP A 69 10.21 0.07 1.26
N ARG A 70 10.63 -0.78 0.33
CA ARG A 70 10.26 -0.73 -1.09
C ARG A 70 8.76 -0.91 -1.28
N THR A 71 8.11 -1.74 -0.46
CA THR A 71 6.65 -1.91 -0.46
C THR A 71 5.94 -0.60 -0.20
N TYR A 72 6.44 0.25 0.70
CA TYR A 72 5.91 1.60 0.91
C TYR A 72 6.26 2.54 -0.25
N ALA A 73 7.55 2.64 -0.58
CA ALA A 73 8.06 3.65 -1.49
C ALA A 73 7.62 3.45 -2.96
N LEU A 74 7.42 2.20 -3.39
CA LEU A 74 7.01 1.87 -4.76
C LEU A 74 5.64 1.19 -4.81
N GLY A 75 5.37 0.23 -3.92
CA GLY A 75 4.13 -0.57 -3.96
C GLY A 75 2.90 0.26 -3.60
N ALA A 76 2.84 0.77 -2.37
CA ALA A 76 1.75 1.61 -1.89
C ALA A 76 1.64 2.92 -2.67
N ASN A 77 2.78 3.53 -3.00
CA ASN A 77 2.79 4.76 -3.79
C ASN A 77 2.21 4.61 -5.20
N ALA A 78 2.36 3.44 -5.84
CA ALA A 78 1.74 3.16 -7.13
C ALA A 78 0.20 3.16 -7.11
N LEU A 79 -0.42 3.05 -5.93
CA LEU A 79 -1.89 3.19 -5.78
C LEU A 79 -2.35 4.65 -5.93
N HIS A 80 -1.45 5.61 -5.77
CA HIS A 80 -1.77 7.02 -5.90
C HIS A 80 -1.69 7.50 -7.35
N THR A 81 -2.60 6.97 -8.15
CA THR A 81 -2.81 7.31 -9.56
C THR A 81 -4.25 7.72 -9.80
N ASP A 82 -4.47 8.44 -10.90
CA ASP A 82 -5.79 8.78 -11.46
C ASP A 82 -6.21 7.84 -12.62
N ASP A 83 -5.35 6.89 -12.99
CA ASP A 83 -5.59 5.91 -14.05
C ASP A 83 -6.07 4.57 -13.45
N SER A 84 -7.28 4.14 -13.83
CA SER A 84 -7.89 2.90 -13.33
C SER A 84 -7.12 1.63 -13.70
N TYR A 85 -6.45 1.62 -14.86
CA TYR A 85 -5.62 0.50 -15.30
C TYR A 85 -4.33 0.44 -14.48
N ALA A 86 -3.64 1.58 -14.31
CA ALA A 86 -2.45 1.66 -13.47
C ALA A 86 -2.75 1.26 -12.02
N PHE A 87 -3.89 1.73 -11.48
CA PHE A 87 -4.35 1.36 -10.14
C PHE A 87 -4.60 -0.16 -10.02
N SER A 88 -5.34 -0.74 -10.96
CA SER A 88 -5.64 -2.18 -10.93
C SER A 88 -4.39 -3.03 -11.10
N LYS A 89 -3.42 -2.57 -11.89
CA LYS A 89 -2.10 -3.20 -12.01
C LYS A 89 -1.32 -3.16 -10.69
N ALA A 90 -1.32 -2.02 -10.00
CA ALA A 90 -0.66 -1.88 -8.70
C ALA A 90 -1.31 -2.79 -7.64
N VAL A 91 -2.65 -2.80 -7.57
CA VAL A 91 -3.41 -3.72 -6.71
C VAL A 91 -3.04 -5.17 -7.00
N ARG A 92 -2.97 -5.56 -8.27
CA ARG A 92 -2.62 -6.93 -8.64
C ARG A 92 -1.20 -7.30 -8.20
N ALA A 93 -0.23 -6.41 -8.39
CA ALA A 93 1.14 -6.64 -7.94
C ALA A 93 1.24 -6.85 -6.41
N ILE A 94 0.44 -6.10 -5.63
CA ILE A 94 0.34 -6.30 -4.17
C ILE A 94 -0.32 -7.64 -3.85
N GLN A 95 -1.40 -8.00 -4.55
CA GLN A 95 -2.09 -9.28 -4.35
C GLN A 95 -1.18 -10.48 -4.66
N ASP A 96 -0.40 -10.43 -5.75
CA ASP A 96 0.54 -11.50 -6.10
C ASP A 96 1.62 -11.67 -5.01
N LYS A 97 2.05 -10.58 -4.38
CA LYS A 97 2.99 -10.60 -3.25
C LYS A 97 2.38 -11.20 -1.97
N VAL A 98 1.12 -10.86 -1.67
CA VAL A 98 0.37 -11.45 -0.54
C VAL A 98 0.06 -12.92 -0.77
N GLU A 99 -0.24 -13.32 -2.02
CA GLU A 99 -0.43 -14.73 -2.38
C GLU A 99 0.83 -15.54 -2.08
N ALA A 100 2.00 -15.00 -2.42
CA ALA A 100 3.30 -15.63 -2.23
C ALA A 100 3.77 -15.70 -0.77
N LEU A 101 3.05 -15.10 0.19
CA LEU A 101 3.39 -15.23 1.61
C LEU A 101 3.17 -16.66 2.10
N ASP A 102 4.08 -17.15 2.93
CA ASP A 102 3.86 -18.38 3.68
C ASP A 102 2.76 -18.20 4.74
N ALA A 103 2.16 -19.32 5.16
CA ALA A 103 1.19 -19.32 6.25
C ALA A 103 1.83 -18.71 7.51
N TYR A 104 1.05 -17.92 8.26
CA TYR A 104 1.54 -17.39 9.52
C TYR A 104 1.65 -18.54 10.52
N VAL A 105 2.83 -18.68 11.12
CA VAL A 105 3.11 -19.63 12.19
C VAL A 105 3.15 -18.83 13.48
N ASP A 106 2.22 -19.12 14.39
CA ASP A 106 2.17 -18.46 15.70
C ASP A 106 3.40 -18.85 16.51
N GLU A 107 4.06 -17.87 17.11
CA GLU A 107 5.33 -18.08 17.76
C GLU A 107 5.13 -18.69 19.15
N GLU A 108 5.64 -19.91 19.36
CA GLU A 108 6.35 -20.16 20.60
C GLU A 108 7.55 -19.19 20.61
N ARG A 109 7.61 -18.31 21.62
CA ARG A 109 8.70 -17.34 21.75
C ARG A 109 10.02 -18.10 21.76
N ILE A 110 10.82 -17.98 20.71
CA ILE A 110 12.19 -18.46 20.72
C ILE A 110 12.88 -17.76 21.88
N ASP A 111 13.16 -18.51 22.94
CA ASP A 111 13.87 -18.00 24.09
C ASP A 111 15.38 -18.01 23.79
N VAL A 112 15.92 -16.83 23.55
CA VAL A 112 17.36 -16.63 23.29
C VAL A 112 18.18 -17.06 24.51
N ASP A 113 17.60 -17.03 25.70
CA ASP A 113 18.25 -17.36 26.96
C ASP A 113 17.87 -18.74 27.51
N ALA A 114 17.05 -19.51 26.78
CA ALA A 114 16.80 -20.91 27.14
C ALA A 114 18.10 -21.70 27.22
N GLU A 115 18.17 -22.61 28.18
CA GLU A 115 19.34 -23.42 28.49
C GLU A 115 19.87 -24.13 27.23
N ILE A 116 21.18 -24.01 27.01
CA ILE A 116 21.88 -24.58 25.86
C ILE A 116 22.76 -25.71 26.37
N GLU A 117 22.42 -26.93 25.96
CA GLU A 117 23.27 -28.10 26.21
C GLU A 117 24.57 -27.95 25.40
N VAL A 118 25.68 -27.77 26.11
CA VAL A 118 27.00 -27.64 25.49
C VAL A 118 27.58 -29.04 25.25
N PRO A 119 28.04 -29.36 24.03
CA PRO A 119 28.70 -30.63 23.77
C PRO A 119 29.98 -30.78 24.59
N PRO A 120 30.35 -32.00 25.01
CA PRO A 120 31.58 -32.24 25.76
C PRO A 120 32.81 -31.83 24.93
N ALA A 121 33.80 -31.24 25.60
CA ALA A 121 35.05 -30.85 24.97
C ALA A 121 35.85 -32.07 24.49
N PRO A 122 36.72 -31.92 23.45
CA PRO A 122 37.64 -32.97 23.03
C PRO A 122 38.53 -33.46 24.19
N GLU A 123 38.84 -34.76 24.23
CA GLU A 123 39.63 -35.38 25.32
C GLU A 123 41.06 -34.81 25.45
N ASP A 124 41.58 -34.19 24.40
CA ASP A 124 42.91 -33.58 24.31
C ASP A 124 42.92 -32.06 24.53
N ALA A 125 41.75 -31.44 24.73
CA ALA A 125 41.64 -30.00 24.97
C ALA A 125 42.06 -29.64 26.40
N SER A 126 42.80 -28.54 26.56
CA SER A 126 43.06 -27.98 27.89
C SER A 126 41.75 -27.49 28.54
N GLU A 127 41.70 -27.36 29.87
CA GLU A 127 40.51 -26.81 30.56
C GLU A 127 40.16 -25.40 30.06
N GLU A 128 41.17 -24.59 29.72
CA GLU A 128 40.98 -23.24 29.18
C GLU A 128 40.39 -23.29 27.77
N ASP A 129 40.90 -24.17 26.90
CA ASP A 129 40.37 -24.37 25.55
C ASP A 129 38.96 -24.93 25.58
N ALA A 130 38.68 -25.89 26.48
CA ALA A 130 37.35 -26.45 26.69
C ALA A 130 36.33 -25.38 27.09
N ARG A 131 36.72 -24.46 28.00
CA ARG A 131 35.84 -23.34 28.41
C ARG A 131 35.62 -22.37 27.26
N ALA A 132 36.67 -22.01 26.53
CA ALA A 132 36.56 -21.10 25.39
C ALA A 132 35.67 -21.68 24.27
N MET A 133 35.78 -22.98 23.99
CA MET A 133 34.91 -23.68 23.03
C MET A 133 33.45 -23.70 23.50
N ALA A 134 33.19 -23.94 24.78
CA ALA A 134 31.85 -23.89 25.36
C ALA A 134 31.22 -22.49 25.24
N GLU A 135 31.97 -21.44 25.59
CA GLU A 135 31.52 -20.05 25.49
C GLU A 135 31.23 -19.66 24.02
N ALA A 136 32.10 -20.05 23.08
CA ALA A 136 31.92 -19.82 21.66
C ALA A 136 30.70 -20.54 21.09
N PHE A 137 30.45 -21.79 21.52
CA PHE A 137 29.27 -22.56 21.11
C PHE A 137 27.97 -21.89 21.58
N VAL A 138 27.90 -21.51 22.86
CA VAL A 138 26.74 -20.81 23.42
C VAL A 138 26.51 -19.50 22.68
N ALA A 139 27.56 -18.72 22.42
CA ALA A 139 27.46 -17.47 21.67
C ALA A 139 26.95 -17.69 20.24
N ALA A 140 27.40 -18.74 19.55
CA ALA A 140 26.96 -19.08 18.21
C ALA A 140 25.47 -19.47 18.19
N VAL A 141 25.03 -20.33 19.10
CA VAL A 141 23.61 -20.75 19.22
C VAL A 141 22.71 -19.55 19.52
N LYS A 142 23.13 -18.67 20.45
CA LYS A 142 22.38 -17.42 20.74
C LYS A 142 22.32 -16.49 19.53
N ALA A 143 23.42 -16.36 18.78
CA ALA A 143 23.45 -15.54 17.58
C ALA A 143 22.52 -16.09 16.48
N GLU A 144 22.44 -17.42 16.32
CA GLU A 144 21.52 -18.07 15.40
C GLU A 144 20.06 -17.82 15.78
N ARG A 145 19.70 -18.07 17.05
CA ARG A 145 18.35 -17.78 17.57
C ARG A 145 17.96 -16.31 17.39
N ALA A 146 18.87 -15.38 17.69
CA ALA A 146 18.64 -13.96 17.50
C ALA A 146 18.45 -13.57 16.02
N ALA A 147 19.23 -14.17 15.11
CA ALA A 147 19.09 -13.95 13.68
C ALA A 147 17.76 -14.50 13.14
N GLU A 148 17.27 -15.62 13.67
CA GLU A 148 15.97 -16.17 13.32
C GLU A 148 14.81 -15.27 13.79
N ILE A 149 14.85 -14.80 15.04
CA ILE A 149 13.87 -13.85 15.58
C ILE A 149 13.82 -12.58 14.72
N GLU A 150 14.99 -12.04 14.36
CA GLU A 150 15.03 -10.83 13.53
C GLU A 150 14.50 -11.09 12.11
N ALA A 151 14.80 -12.25 11.51
CA ALA A 151 14.25 -12.61 10.21
C ALA A 151 12.71 -12.67 10.24
N ARG A 152 12.14 -13.30 11.27
CA ARG A 152 10.69 -13.37 11.47
C ARG A 152 10.07 -11.99 11.71
N ALA A 153 10.70 -11.16 12.54
CA ALA A 153 10.24 -9.80 12.77
C ALA A 153 10.17 -8.98 11.46
N VAL A 154 11.14 -9.13 10.56
CA VAL A 154 11.11 -8.48 9.25
C VAL A 154 10.00 -9.03 8.33
N GLU A 155 9.69 -10.32 8.40
CA GLU A 155 8.55 -10.89 7.67
C GLU A 155 7.21 -10.35 8.17
N ASP A 156 7.08 -10.15 9.48
CA ASP A 156 5.88 -9.54 10.05
C ASP A 156 5.76 -8.05 9.70
N GLU A 157 6.85 -7.31 9.69
CA GLU A 157 6.86 -5.95 9.14
C GLU A 157 6.44 -5.93 7.66
N GLN A 158 6.85 -6.94 6.87
CA GLN A 158 6.44 -7.07 5.48
C GLN A 158 4.94 -7.32 5.35
N ARG A 159 4.36 -8.14 6.24
CA ARG A 159 2.90 -8.36 6.32
C ARG A 159 2.16 -7.06 6.65
N VAL A 160 2.64 -6.31 7.65
CA VAL A 160 2.10 -4.99 8.02
C VAL A 160 2.18 -4.01 6.85
N ALA A 161 3.27 -4.00 6.09
CA ALA A 161 3.40 -3.14 4.91
C ALA A 161 2.33 -3.41 3.84
N TYR A 162 1.90 -4.67 3.67
CA TYR A 162 0.79 -4.99 2.76
C TYR A 162 -0.58 -4.55 3.30
N ILE A 163 -0.78 -4.59 4.62
CA ILE A 163 -2.00 -4.03 5.24
C ILE A 163 -2.02 -2.52 5.06
N ASP A 164 -0.90 -1.85 5.22
CA ASP A 164 -0.78 -0.41 4.94
C ASP A 164 -1.09 -0.10 3.46
N CYS A 165 -0.71 -0.98 2.52
CA CYS A 165 -1.15 -0.84 1.12
C CYS A 165 -2.68 -0.96 0.97
N LEU A 166 -3.32 -1.88 1.70
CA LEU A 166 -4.77 -2.00 1.74
C LEU A 166 -5.43 -0.75 2.35
N GLU A 167 -4.86 -0.18 3.43
CA GLU A 167 -5.30 1.09 4.01
C GLU A 167 -5.22 2.24 3.00
N VAL A 168 -4.10 2.34 2.28
CA VAL A 168 -3.93 3.34 1.20
C VAL A 168 -5.00 3.16 0.13
N ALA A 169 -5.24 1.93 -0.34
CA ALA A 169 -6.31 1.65 -1.30
C ALA A 169 -7.69 2.03 -0.74
N ALA A 170 -7.97 1.70 0.53
CA ALA A 170 -9.23 2.03 1.21
C ALA A 170 -9.45 3.55 1.34
N SER A 171 -8.38 4.34 1.51
CA SER A 171 -8.46 5.81 1.54
C SER A 171 -8.95 6.40 0.21
N LEU A 172 -8.74 5.68 -0.89
CA LEU A 172 -9.13 6.06 -2.25
C LEU A 172 -10.56 5.64 -2.62
N TYR A 173 -11.33 5.05 -1.69
CA TYR A 173 -12.71 4.61 -1.94
C TYR A 173 -13.68 5.75 -2.32
N HIS A 174 -13.30 7.00 -2.08
CA HIS A 174 -14.07 8.15 -2.57
C HIS A 174 -14.02 8.30 -4.10
N ARG A 175 -13.12 7.59 -4.80
CA ARG A 175 -12.98 7.61 -6.26
C ARG A 175 -13.89 6.54 -6.90
N PRO A 176 -14.95 6.91 -7.63
CA PRO A 176 -15.89 5.93 -8.19
C PRO A 176 -15.24 4.87 -9.08
N TRP A 177 -14.25 5.29 -9.89
CA TRP A 177 -13.51 4.40 -10.78
C TRP A 177 -12.66 3.34 -10.05
N ALA A 178 -12.30 3.56 -8.77
CA ALA A 178 -11.51 2.63 -7.96
C ALA A 178 -12.38 1.68 -7.11
N GLN A 179 -13.64 2.07 -6.86
CA GLN A 179 -14.75 1.32 -6.27
C GLN A 179 -14.56 -0.21 -6.25
N THR A 180 -14.78 -0.78 -7.43
CA THR A 180 -14.85 -2.22 -7.61
C THR A 180 -13.51 -2.90 -7.35
N THR A 181 -12.39 -2.28 -7.75
CA THR A 181 -11.05 -2.83 -7.54
C THR A 181 -10.69 -2.88 -6.05
N ILE A 182 -11.04 -1.84 -5.28
CA ILE A 182 -10.82 -1.82 -3.82
C ILE A 182 -11.67 -2.90 -3.13
N ASP A 183 -12.94 -3.06 -3.52
CA ASP A 183 -13.78 -4.13 -2.97
C ASP A 183 -13.17 -5.52 -3.22
N MET A 184 -12.63 -5.76 -4.42
CA MET A 184 -11.98 -7.02 -4.77
C MET A 184 -10.68 -7.23 -3.99
N MET A 185 -9.88 -6.17 -3.82
CA MET A 185 -8.67 -6.20 -3.01
C MET A 185 -8.99 -6.55 -1.54
N ALA A 186 -10.01 -5.91 -0.96
CA ALA A 186 -10.40 -6.16 0.42
C ALA A 186 -10.86 -7.62 0.63
N ASN A 187 -11.69 -8.15 -0.27
CA ASN A 187 -12.10 -9.55 -0.22
C ASN A 187 -10.89 -10.50 -0.30
N PHE A 188 -9.96 -10.23 -1.21
CA PHE A 188 -8.75 -11.03 -1.40
C PHE A 188 -7.92 -11.10 -0.11
N PHE A 189 -7.72 -9.97 0.58
CA PHE A 189 -7.00 -9.92 1.86
C PHE A 189 -7.76 -10.66 2.95
N HIS A 190 -9.08 -10.46 3.06
CA HIS A 190 -9.91 -11.12 4.07
C HIS A 190 -9.92 -12.65 3.93
N GLU A 191 -9.99 -13.16 2.70
CA GLU A 191 -9.89 -14.61 2.41
C GLU A 191 -8.54 -15.19 2.83
N ARG A 192 -7.47 -14.39 2.80
CA ARG A 192 -6.09 -14.77 3.14
C ARG A 192 -5.62 -14.28 4.51
N ARG A 193 -6.54 -13.84 5.37
CA ARG A 193 -6.23 -13.27 6.69
C ARG A 193 -5.46 -14.23 7.62
N GLU A 194 -5.44 -15.53 7.30
CA GLU A 194 -4.65 -16.55 8.00
C GLU A 194 -3.14 -16.45 7.72
N LYS A 195 -2.73 -15.78 6.63
CA LYS A 195 -1.32 -15.49 6.32
C LYS A 195 -0.74 -14.34 7.16
N PHE A 196 -1.56 -13.74 8.01
CA PHE A 196 -1.22 -12.59 8.86
C PHE A 196 -1.25 -12.96 10.34
N SER A 197 -0.45 -12.23 11.14
CA SER A 197 -0.44 -12.36 12.59
C SER A 197 -1.82 -12.06 13.20
N PRO A 198 -2.11 -12.52 14.43
CA PRO A 198 -3.43 -12.32 15.06
C PRO A 198 -3.85 -10.85 15.10
N SER A 199 -2.95 -9.93 15.46
CA SER A 199 -3.23 -8.49 15.47
C SER A 199 -3.47 -7.94 14.05
N SER A 200 -2.60 -8.30 13.11
CA SER A 200 -2.74 -7.93 11.70
C SER A 200 -4.05 -8.43 11.07
N ARG A 201 -4.51 -9.61 11.49
CA ARG A 201 -5.78 -10.20 11.05
C ARG A 201 -6.96 -9.35 11.49
N GLU A 202 -6.94 -8.83 12.71
CA GLU A 202 -7.97 -7.91 13.21
C GLU A 202 -8.04 -6.64 12.37
N ASP A 203 -6.89 -6.07 12.00
CA ASP A 203 -6.82 -4.90 11.13
C ASP A 203 -7.39 -5.18 9.74
N VAL A 204 -7.05 -6.31 9.13
CA VAL A 204 -7.63 -6.74 7.84
C VAL A 204 -9.15 -6.87 7.92
N VAL A 205 -9.68 -7.50 8.98
CA VAL A 205 -11.12 -7.66 9.18
C VAL A 205 -11.80 -6.31 9.35
N LYS A 206 -11.22 -5.41 10.14
CA LYS A 206 -11.74 -4.06 10.36
C LYS A 206 -11.83 -3.26 9.06
N ILE A 207 -10.75 -3.23 8.27
CA ILE A 207 -10.74 -2.53 6.97
C ILE A 207 -11.77 -3.14 6.02
N TRP A 208 -11.86 -4.47 5.98
CA TRP A 208 -12.82 -5.18 5.14
C TRP A 208 -14.27 -4.88 5.52
N ASP A 209 -14.63 -4.91 6.81
CA ASP A 209 -15.98 -4.61 7.29
C ASP A 209 -16.39 -3.19 6.94
N ASP A 210 -15.49 -2.22 7.10
CA ASP A 210 -15.75 -0.83 6.76
C ASP A 210 -15.95 -0.61 5.26
N LEU A 211 -15.13 -1.25 4.42
CA LEU A 211 -15.33 -1.23 2.96
C LEU A 211 -16.62 -1.94 2.55
N ARG A 212 -16.99 -3.04 3.20
CA ARG A 212 -18.24 -3.75 2.96
C ARG A 212 -19.46 -2.89 3.29
N LYS A 213 -19.44 -2.16 4.41
CA LYS A 213 -20.49 -1.19 4.76
C LYS A 213 -20.62 -0.12 3.68
N LYS A 214 -19.50 0.46 3.22
CA LYS A 214 -19.49 1.46 2.14
C LYS A 214 -20.04 0.89 0.82
N LYS A 215 -19.68 -0.36 0.48
CA LYS A 215 -20.19 -1.07 -0.69
C LYS A 215 -21.71 -1.26 -0.64
N ILE A 216 -22.25 -1.65 0.53
CA ILE A 216 -23.70 -1.82 0.74
C ILE A 216 -24.40 -0.46 0.63
N ALA A 217 -23.88 0.59 1.28
CA ALA A 217 -24.43 1.94 1.20
C ALA A 217 -24.47 2.46 -0.25
N ARG A 218 -23.39 2.27 -1.02
CA ARG A 218 -23.33 2.58 -2.46
C ARG A 218 -24.40 1.84 -3.25
N LYS A 219 -24.63 0.54 -2.98
CA LYS A 219 -25.67 -0.26 -3.65
C LYS A 219 -27.09 0.16 -3.26
N ALA A 220 -27.27 0.64 -2.04
CA ALA A 220 -28.56 1.09 -1.52
C ALA A 220 -28.93 2.53 -1.95
N GLY A 221 -28.12 3.17 -2.82
CA GLY A 221 -28.35 4.56 -3.26
C GLY A 221 -27.94 5.63 -2.23
N GLY A 222 -27.23 5.25 -1.16
CA GLY A 222 -26.80 6.13 -0.07
C GLY A 222 -25.35 6.62 -0.17
N GLY A 223 -24.75 6.61 -1.37
CA GLY A 223 -23.52 7.34 -1.63
C GLY A 223 -23.85 8.81 -1.76
N ASP A 224 -23.21 9.66 -0.95
CA ASP A 224 -23.23 11.13 -0.96
C ASP A 224 -23.96 11.73 -2.18
N GLY A 225 -25.16 12.27 -1.94
CA GLY A 225 -26.13 12.71 -2.93
C GLY A 225 -25.67 13.93 -3.74
N GLY A 226 -24.68 13.73 -4.59
CA GLY A 226 -24.05 14.78 -5.39
C GLY A 226 -24.35 14.73 -6.88
N ASP A 227 -24.75 13.60 -7.46
CA ASP A 227 -24.88 13.54 -8.92
C ASP A 227 -25.99 12.60 -9.36
N MET A 228 -27.15 13.20 -9.66
CA MET A 228 -27.92 12.74 -10.81
C MET A 228 -26.95 12.70 -11.99
N THR A 229 -26.80 11.53 -12.62
CA THR A 229 -26.03 11.43 -13.86
C THR A 229 -26.57 12.44 -14.87
N GLN A 230 -25.74 12.94 -15.77
CA GLN A 230 -26.20 13.88 -16.80
C GLN A 230 -27.43 13.32 -17.56
N TYR A 231 -27.48 12.00 -17.74
CA TYR A 231 -28.61 11.30 -18.33
C TYR A 231 -29.89 11.40 -17.49
N GLU A 232 -29.80 11.24 -16.17
CA GLU A 232 -30.94 11.39 -15.27
C GLU A 232 -31.38 12.85 -15.15
N ARG A 233 -30.45 13.81 -15.21
CA ARG A 233 -30.76 15.24 -15.29
C ARG A 233 -31.48 15.59 -16.58
N ASP A 234 -30.99 15.09 -17.71
CA ASP A 234 -31.56 15.33 -19.02
C ASP A 234 -32.92 14.63 -19.15
N ALA A 235 -33.09 13.44 -18.59
CA ALA A 235 -34.36 12.73 -18.52
C ALA A 235 -35.38 13.49 -17.64
N ALA A 236 -34.98 13.98 -16.47
CA ALA A 236 -35.83 14.79 -15.61
C ALA A 236 -36.21 16.13 -16.26
N ARG A 237 -35.27 16.76 -16.97
CA ARG A 237 -35.52 17.98 -17.75
C ARG A 237 -36.47 17.71 -18.91
N ALA A 238 -36.28 16.63 -19.66
CA ALA A 238 -37.17 16.24 -20.76
C ALA A 238 -38.58 15.91 -20.24
N ALA A 239 -38.70 15.20 -19.11
CA ALA A 239 -39.97 14.86 -18.49
C ALA A 239 -40.72 16.08 -17.93
N SER A 240 -40.01 17.08 -17.42
CA SER A 240 -40.60 18.34 -16.95
C SER A 240 -40.90 19.35 -18.06
N THR A 241 -40.30 19.17 -19.25
CA THR A 241 -40.51 20.07 -20.38
C THR A 241 -41.81 19.70 -21.09
N LYS A 242 -42.84 20.55 -20.94
CA LYS A 242 -44.05 20.46 -21.77
C LYS A 242 -43.72 20.93 -23.19
N VAL A 243 -43.40 20.00 -24.09
CA VAL A 243 -43.35 20.27 -25.52
C VAL A 243 -44.79 20.40 -26.02
N SER A 244 -45.21 21.63 -26.35
CA SER A 244 -46.49 21.85 -27.02
C SER A 244 -46.44 21.18 -28.40
N ALA A 245 -47.27 20.16 -28.62
CA ALA A 245 -47.42 19.51 -29.92
C ALA A 245 -48.02 20.45 -31.00
N ARG A 246 -48.46 21.65 -30.63
CA ARG A 246 -48.80 22.74 -31.55
C ARG A 246 -47.64 23.72 -31.63
N GLY A 247 -46.56 23.29 -32.30
CA GLY A 247 -45.60 24.22 -32.86
C GLY A 247 -46.28 24.96 -34.00
N ALA A 248 -46.71 26.19 -33.76
CA ALA A 248 -47.04 27.10 -34.84
C ALA A 248 -45.74 27.41 -35.59
N VAL A 249 -45.50 26.68 -36.68
CA VAL A 249 -44.56 27.10 -37.72
C VAL A 249 -45.17 28.33 -38.38
N GLY A 250 -44.66 29.51 -38.04
CA GLY A 250 -45.06 30.78 -38.64
C GLY A 250 -45.72 31.78 -37.69
N SER A 251 -44.97 32.32 -36.73
CA SER A 251 -45.08 33.75 -36.42
C SER A 251 -43.75 34.22 -35.85
N GLU A 252 -42.86 34.60 -36.76
CA GLU A 252 -41.70 35.38 -36.44
C GLU A 252 -42.19 36.72 -35.88
N ARG A 253 -42.27 36.82 -34.54
CA ARG A 253 -42.42 38.10 -33.87
C ARG A 253 -41.09 38.82 -33.98
N LEU A 254 -40.88 39.45 -35.13
CA LEU A 254 -40.02 40.63 -35.21
C LEU A 254 -40.53 41.61 -34.15
N ASN A 255 -39.69 41.84 -33.16
CA ASN A 255 -39.90 42.87 -32.15
C ASN A 255 -39.51 44.21 -32.80
N ASP A 256 -40.29 44.68 -33.79
CA ASP A 256 -39.99 45.86 -34.59
C ASP A 256 -40.86 47.07 -34.22
N GLY A 257 -41.28 47.20 -32.95
CA GLY A 257 -41.65 48.50 -32.38
C GLY A 257 -42.75 49.31 -33.08
N ARG A 258 -43.53 48.75 -34.00
CA ARG A 258 -44.63 49.44 -34.71
C ARG A 258 -45.98 48.94 -34.22
N GLY A 259 -46.24 49.16 -32.94
CA GLY A 259 -47.56 48.99 -32.33
C GLY A 259 -48.23 50.33 -32.08
N GLU A 260 -48.62 51.06 -33.13
CA GLU A 260 -49.49 52.24 -32.99
C GLU A 260 -50.92 51.92 -33.45
N ALA A 261 -51.81 51.96 -32.47
CA ALA A 261 -53.18 52.48 -32.51
C ALA A 261 -54.00 52.33 -33.80
N CYS A 262 -54.91 51.35 -33.83
CA CYS A 262 -56.25 51.56 -34.40
C CYS A 262 -57.22 50.45 -33.99
N ALA A 263 -57.91 50.65 -32.87
CA ALA A 263 -59.16 49.93 -32.57
C ALA A 263 -60.03 50.74 -31.60
N LYS A 264 -60.40 51.95 -32.00
CA LYS A 264 -61.61 52.66 -31.54
C LYS A 264 -62.11 53.52 -32.70
N MET A 265 -63.05 52.99 -33.47
CA MET A 265 -64.19 53.67 -34.07
C MET A 265 -64.88 52.73 -35.07
N LEU A 266 -65.96 52.12 -34.60
CA LEU A 266 -67.27 51.88 -35.23
C LEU A 266 -67.93 50.66 -34.58
#